data_AF-A0A3D4P5X4-F1
#
_entry.id   AF-A0A3D4P5X4-F1
#
_cell.length_a   1.000
_cell.length_b   1.000
_cell.length_c   1.000
_cell.angle_alpha   90.00
_cell.angle_beta   90.00
_cell.angle_gamma   90.00
#
_symmetry.space_group_name_H-M   'P 1'
#
loop_
_entity.id
_entity.type
_entity.pdbx_description
1 polymer ?
#
loop_
_entity_poly.entity_id
_entity_poly.type
_entity_poly.pdbx_seq_one_letter_code
_entity_poly.pdbx_strand_id
1 'polypeptide(L)'
;MNQLHIALQGFESLAPGLNLNLNAELSDSIEQWLTTEVCPVVDELGQSKRFQTTVLWSVNHLSPSANTDERRLVVEVERKLVDLAAEIATFIDVAEKEAPPGDQKVSEFADLHRETAEFVANKPWFDLVCTQDFFHPTQDLHLDTAKLNYEHTKTFRERNIQLPLGDYVTRLLLNRVDYWASVLRRIADAASSLVPVGPGKSERFKAMSRVQSRRIDLDHAVEKMISICNEPKKQRQREAATALTLVYAAYSNNPRLDWLSGDDSWWKVGGSIIRSWIRRRGTMQNQVRDSSGVIVLTPPVQESLCDPSIIRHLAYSLQEMKHFFAVDDDPLEIIDDAVNRAKLVMVDREPREVWFNGRPACDAIWDNQVASWDLLWKLAMKPRHAVDHEALSKCTVKTFRSRRNRLGELLGEESGLNGIIETLPRLGYKLQIDPNSIILLQDDGFGNLKELSSSSK
;
A
#
# COMPACT_ATOMS: atom_id res chain seq x y z
N MET A 1 8.41 -6.20 -19.41
CA MET A 1 7.14 -6.98 -19.50
C MET A 1 7.28 -8.50 -19.83
N ASN A 2 8.47 -9.14 -19.72
CA ASN A 2 8.64 -10.61 -19.94
C ASN A 2 8.88 -11.40 -18.64
N GLN A 3 9.55 -10.82 -17.65
CA GLN A 3 9.99 -11.52 -16.42
C GLN A 3 8.85 -12.07 -15.56
N LEU A 4 7.73 -11.33 -15.43
CA LEU A 4 6.57 -11.78 -14.66
C LEU A 4 5.96 -13.08 -15.20
N HIS A 5 5.94 -13.25 -16.53
CA HIS A 5 5.44 -14.47 -17.15
C HIS A 5 6.39 -15.64 -16.91
N ILE A 6 7.71 -15.41 -17.02
CA ILE A 6 8.74 -16.42 -16.77
C ILE A 6 8.62 -16.93 -15.33
N ALA A 7 8.59 -16.02 -14.33
CA ALA A 7 8.50 -16.41 -12.93
C ALA A 7 7.23 -17.20 -12.58
N LEU A 8 6.09 -16.87 -13.22
CA LEU A 8 4.86 -17.64 -13.04
C LEU A 8 4.96 -19.05 -13.67
N GLN A 9 5.56 -19.18 -14.85
CA GLN A 9 5.80 -20.48 -15.50
C GLN A 9 6.78 -21.36 -14.71
N GLY A 10 7.82 -20.77 -14.11
CA GLY A 10 8.72 -21.48 -13.21
C GLY A 10 7.98 -22.06 -12.01
N PHE A 11 7.06 -21.28 -11.40
CA PHE A 11 6.22 -21.79 -10.33
C PHE A 11 5.30 -22.94 -10.78
N GLU A 12 4.67 -22.83 -11.97
CA GLU A 12 3.84 -23.90 -12.53
C GLU A 12 4.60 -25.23 -12.68
N SER A 13 5.89 -25.15 -12.98
CA SER A 13 6.78 -26.33 -13.09
C SER A 13 7.09 -26.95 -11.72
N LEU A 14 7.15 -26.16 -10.66
CA LEU A 14 7.43 -26.59 -9.28
C LEU A 14 6.17 -27.06 -8.52
N ALA A 15 5.00 -26.52 -8.87
CA ALA A 15 3.74 -26.71 -8.16
C ALA A 15 3.31 -28.19 -7.95
N PRO A 16 3.51 -29.12 -8.91
CA PRO A 16 3.21 -30.53 -8.69
C PRO A 16 4.00 -31.14 -7.52
N GLY A 17 5.29 -30.80 -7.39
CA GLY A 17 6.15 -31.30 -6.32
C GLY A 17 5.76 -30.79 -4.93
N LEU A 18 5.32 -29.53 -4.85
CA LEU A 18 4.85 -28.90 -3.60
C LEU A 18 3.61 -29.60 -2.98
N ASN A 19 2.86 -30.35 -3.77
CA ASN A 19 1.64 -31.03 -3.34
C ASN A 19 1.86 -32.51 -2.96
N LEU A 20 2.98 -33.10 -3.36
CA LEU A 20 3.23 -34.55 -3.23
C LEU A 20 4.19 -34.87 -2.09
N ASN A 21 5.41 -34.32 -2.12
CA ASN A 21 6.42 -34.47 -1.06
C ASN A 21 7.54 -33.46 -1.29
N LEU A 22 7.71 -32.54 -0.33
CA LEU A 22 8.84 -31.62 -0.35
C LEU A 22 10.13 -32.36 0.07
N ASN A 23 11.15 -32.31 -0.78
CA ASN A 23 12.48 -32.86 -0.50
C ASN A 23 13.56 -31.78 -0.70
N ALA A 24 14.82 -32.11 -0.38
CA ALA A 24 15.94 -31.19 -0.51
C ALA A 24 16.11 -30.66 -1.95
N GLU A 25 16.04 -31.53 -2.95
CA GLU A 25 16.22 -31.18 -4.37
C GLU A 25 15.15 -30.20 -4.86
N LEU A 26 13.87 -30.44 -4.52
CA LEU A 26 12.78 -29.53 -4.83
C LEU A 26 12.95 -28.21 -4.08
N SER A 27 13.39 -28.24 -2.82
CA SER A 27 13.67 -27.04 -2.05
C SER A 27 14.77 -26.18 -2.68
N ASP A 28 15.82 -26.81 -3.22
CA ASP A 28 16.91 -26.11 -3.89
C ASP A 28 16.46 -25.57 -5.27
N SER A 29 15.60 -26.31 -5.96
CA SER A 29 14.95 -25.84 -7.19
C SER A 29 14.05 -24.62 -6.95
N ILE A 30 13.33 -24.59 -5.82
CA ILE A 30 12.55 -23.43 -5.38
C ILE A 30 13.47 -22.24 -5.09
N GLU A 31 14.58 -22.45 -4.39
CA GLU A 31 15.55 -21.40 -4.11
C GLU A 31 16.17 -20.83 -5.39
N GLN A 32 16.46 -21.69 -6.36
CA GLN A 32 16.88 -21.27 -7.69
C GLN A 32 15.79 -20.40 -8.34
N TRP A 33 14.53 -20.83 -8.36
CA TRP A 33 13.41 -20.03 -8.87
C TRP A 33 13.31 -18.65 -8.20
N LEU A 34 13.40 -18.58 -6.86
CA LEU A 34 13.40 -17.31 -6.13
C LEU A 34 14.54 -16.39 -6.59
N THR A 35 15.72 -16.94 -6.83
CA THR A 35 16.92 -16.18 -7.19
C THR A 35 16.95 -15.77 -8.66
N THR A 36 16.62 -16.68 -9.57
CA THR A 36 16.82 -16.50 -11.01
C THR A 36 15.60 -16.00 -11.76
N GLU A 37 14.40 -16.11 -11.18
CA GLU A 37 13.16 -15.72 -11.86
C GLU A 37 12.36 -14.69 -11.06
N VAL A 38 12.21 -14.87 -9.73
CA VAL A 38 11.47 -13.92 -8.89
C VAL A 38 12.26 -12.64 -8.65
N CYS A 39 13.54 -12.73 -8.28
CA CYS A 39 14.35 -11.52 -8.03
C CYS A 39 14.43 -10.56 -9.24
N PRO A 40 14.63 -11.03 -10.49
CA PRO A 40 14.60 -10.16 -11.67
C PRO A 40 13.27 -9.42 -11.88
N VAL A 41 12.13 -10.03 -11.53
CA VAL A 41 10.82 -9.35 -11.58
C VAL A 41 10.83 -8.13 -10.67
N VAL A 42 11.33 -8.28 -9.45
CA VAL A 42 11.37 -7.19 -8.46
C VAL A 42 12.42 -6.15 -8.84
N ASP A 43 13.53 -6.54 -9.45
CA ASP A 43 14.52 -5.60 -9.98
C ASP A 43 13.95 -4.71 -11.11
N GLU A 44 13.10 -5.28 -11.98
CA GLU A 44 12.38 -4.53 -13.03
C GLU A 44 11.30 -3.63 -12.40
N LEU A 45 10.44 -4.17 -11.54
CA LEU A 45 9.35 -3.42 -10.90
C LEU A 45 9.88 -2.32 -9.96
N GLY A 46 11.00 -2.58 -9.27
CA GLY A 46 11.64 -1.65 -8.34
C GLY A 46 12.13 -0.36 -9.00
N GLN A 47 12.19 -0.28 -10.33
CA GLN A 47 12.49 0.97 -11.05
C GLN A 47 11.25 1.86 -11.19
N SER A 48 10.04 1.31 -11.02
CA SER A 48 8.79 2.04 -11.09
C SER A 48 8.50 2.75 -9.76
N LYS A 49 8.29 4.07 -9.82
CA LYS A 49 7.89 4.87 -8.66
C LYS A 49 6.59 4.34 -8.04
N ARG A 50 5.63 3.87 -8.85
CA ARG A 50 4.37 3.28 -8.38
C ARG A 50 4.60 2.04 -7.51
N PHE A 51 5.50 1.16 -7.92
CA PHE A 51 5.87 -0.01 -7.13
C PHE A 51 6.53 0.44 -5.82
N GLN A 52 7.51 1.34 -5.89
CA GLN A 52 8.20 1.86 -4.71
C GLN A 52 7.22 2.51 -3.71
N THR A 53 6.31 3.35 -4.17
CA THR A 53 5.30 4.01 -3.31
C THR A 53 4.29 3.02 -2.74
N THR A 54 3.97 1.95 -3.48
CA THR A 54 3.10 0.86 -2.99
C THR A 54 3.77 0.11 -1.84
N VAL A 55 5.04 -0.26 -2.01
CA VAL A 55 5.83 -0.95 -0.98
C VAL A 55 6.00 -0.07 0.26
N LEU A 56 6.33 1.21 0.08
CA LEU A 56 6.59 2.13 1.17
C LEU A 56 5.34 2.72 1.81
N TRP A 57 4.14 2.36 1.35
CA TRP A 57 2.92 3.03 1.78
C TRP A 57 2.76 3.01 3.30
N SER A 58 2.93 1.86 3.97
CA SER A 58 2.74 1.77 5.42
C SER A 58 3.77 2.57 6.20
N VAL A 59 5.03 2.57 5.75
CA VAL A 59 6.10 3.40 6.34
C VAL A 59 5.82 4.89 6.13
N ASN A 60 5.38 5.30 4.94
CA ASN A 60 5.17 6.70 4.59
C ASN A 60 3.87 7.28 5.13
N HIS A 61 2.84 6.46 5.33
CA HIS A 61 1.50 6.92 5.74
C HIS A 61 1.18 6.65 7.21
N LEU A 62 1.87 5.72 7.88
CA LEU A 62 1.56 5.35 9.27
C LEU A 62 2.64 5.76 10.27
N SER A 63 3.86 6.09 9.81
CA SER A 63 4.97 6.43 10.70
C SER A 63 4.66 7.63 11.60
N PRO A 64 5.30 7.72 12.79
CA PRO A 64 5.04 8.80 13.75
C PRO A 64 5.25 10.21 13.17
N SER A 65 6.15 10.36 12.20
CA SER A 65 6.47 11.62 11.53
C SER A 65 5.63 11.90 10.27
N ALA A 66 4.74 10.98 9.87
CA ALA A 66 3.90 11.16 8.68
C ALA A 66 2.81 12.23 8.91
N ASN A 67 2.64 13.13 7.94
CA ASN A 67 1.54 14.10 7.94
C ASN A 67 0.44 13.67 6.96
N THR A 68 -0.20 12.55 7.25
CA THR A 68 -1.24 11.92 6.42
C THR A 68 -2.53 11.74 7.21
N ASP A 69 -3.65 11.51 6.51
CA ASP A 69 -4.93 11.25 7.16
C ASP A 69 -4.93 9.91 7.89
N GLU A 70 -4.24 8.90 7.33
CA GLU A 70 -4.05 7.60 7.95
C GLU A 70 -3.34 7.71 9.29
N ARG A 71 -2.27 8.53 9.37
CA ARG A 71 -1.57 8.74 10.63
C ARG A 71 -2.46 9.43 11.66
N ARG A 72 -3.28 10.40 11.25
CA ARG A 72 -4.24 11.05 12.15
C ARG A 72 -5.24 10.04 12.73
N LEU A 73 -5.64 9.02 11.98
CA LEU A 73 -6.50 7.94 12.46
C LEU A 73 -5.82 7.05 13.49
N VAL A 74 -4.53 6.72 13.31
CA VAL A 74 -3.76 6.00 14.33
C VAL A 74 -3.76 6.77 15.64
N VAL A 75 -3.44 8.07 15.59
CA VAL A 75 -3.46 8.96 16.76
C VAL A 75 -4.86 9.06 17.37
N GLU A 76 -5.91 9.08 16.55
CA GLU A 76 -7.29 9.06 17.03
C GLU A 76 -7.60 7.77 17.79
N VAL A 77 -7.23 6.60 17.26
CA VAL A 77 -7.40 5.31 17.92
C VAL A 77 -6.62 5.25 19.23
N GLU A 78 -5.36 5.70 19.25
CA GLU A 78 -4.56 5.79 20.48
C GLU A 78 -5.27 6.61 21.55
N ARG A 79 -5.78 7.79 21.17
CA ARG A 79 -6.52 8.66 22.08
C ARG A 79 -7.79 7.98 22.58
N LYS A 80 -8.55 7.28 21.73
CA LYS A 80 -9.77 6.58 22.13
C LYS A 80 -9.49 5.39 23.06
N LEU A 81 -8.38 4.68 22.89
CA LEU A 81 -7.93 3.65 23.83
C LEU A 81 -7.65 4.26 25.21
N VAL A 82 -6.90 5.37 25.25
CA VAL A 82 -6.59 6.11 26.49
C VAL A 82 -7.87 6.64 27.15
N ASP A 83 -8.76 7.28 26.38
CA ASP A 83 -10.03 7.84 26.88
C ASP A 83 -10.92 6.75 27.51
N LEU A 84 -11.03 5.57 26.87
CA LEU A 84 -11.80 4.44 27.40
C LEU A 84 -11.18 3.90 28.70
N ALA A 85 -9.85 3.72 28.71
CA ALA A 85 -9.15 3.23 29.89
C ALA A 85 -9.30 4.18 31.09
N ALA A 86 -9.24 5.49 30.87
CA ALA A 86 -9.44 6.51 31.90
C ALA A 86 -10.88 6.51 32.47
N GLU A 87 -11.91 6.34 31.62
CA GLU A 87 -13.28 6.21 32.09
C GLU A 87 -13.52 4.90 32.85
N ILE A 88 -12.84 3.81 32.46
CA ILE A 88 -12.87 2.54 33.21
C ILE A 88 -12.24 2.73 34.60
N ALA A 89 -11.08 3.37 34.71
CA ALA A 89 -10.45 3.67 36.00
C ALA A 89 -11.37 4.53 36.89
N THR A 90 -11.98 5.57 36.30
CA THR A 90 -12.98 6.41 36.98
C THR A 90 -14.20 5.60 37.43
N PHE A 91 -14.68 4.65 36.61
CA PHE A 91 -15.77 3.77 36.99
C PHE A 91 -15.41 2.90 38.20
N ILE A 92 -14.19 2.35 38.26
CA ILE A 92 -13.72 1.56 39.40
C ILE A 92 -13.79 2.39 40.69
N ASP A 93 -13.28 3.62 40.68
CA ASP A 93 -13.31 4.52 41.84
C ASP A 93 -14.74 4.83 42.31
N VAL A 94 -15.64 5.08 41.36
CA VAL A 94 -17.06 5.32 41.64
C VAL A 94 -17.72 4.06 42.19
N ALA A 95 -17.40 2.89 41.63
CA ALA A 95 -17.93 1.62 42.07
C ALA A 95 -17.56 1.34 43.53
N GLU A 96 -16.28 1.47 43.89
CA GLU A 96 -15.80 1.29 45.26
C GLU A 96 -16.44 2.29 46.23
N LYS A 97 -16.55 3.57 45.85
CA LYS A 97 -17.14 4.61 46.70
C LYS A 97 -18.63 4.38 47.00
N GLU A 98 -19.40 3.89 46.03
CA GLU A 98 -20.82 3.56 46.22
C GLU A 98 -21.01 2.16 46.84
N ALA A 99 -19.94 1.38 47.06
CA ALA A 99 -20.06 0.01 47.56
C ALA A 99 -20.40 -0.04 49.04
N PRO A 100 -21.35 -0.90 49.46
CA PRO A 100 -21.50 -1.23 50.86
C PRO A 100 -20.19 -1.78 51.44
N PRO A 101 -19.91 -1.54 52.73
CA PRO A 101 -18.77 -2.16 53.40
C PRO A 101 -18.81 -3.69 53.25
N GLY A 102 -17.74 -4.27 52.69
CA GLY A 102 -17.65 -5.72 52.47
C GLY A 102 -18.24 -6.25 51.15
N ASP A 103 -18.55 -5.40 50.18
CA ASP A 103 -18.93 -5.84 48.82
C ASP A 103 -17.74 -6.46 48.08
N GLN A 104 -17.60 -7.76 48.21
CA GLN A 104 -16.49 -8.54 47.66
C GLN A 104 -16.42 -8.46 46.12
N LYS A 105 -17.55 -8.32 45.43
CA LYS A 105 -17.57 -8.28 43.95
C LYS A 105 -16.89 -7.03 43.40
N VAL A 106 -17.14 -5.88 44.03
CA VAL A 106 -16.53 -4.61 43.62
C VAL A 106 -15.04 -4.61 43.94
N SER A 107 -14.65 -5.12 45.11
CA SER A 107 -13.24 -5.24 45.51
C SER A 107 -12.46 -6.15 44.56
N GLU A 108 -12.95 -7.36 44.30
CA GLU A 108 -12.29 -8.31 43.39
C GLU A 108 -12.15 -7.77 41.97
N PHE A 109 -13.17 -7.05 41.48
CA PHE A 109 -13.10 -6.39 40.18
C PHE A 109 -12.04 -5.29 40.14
N ALA A 110 -11.99 -4.44 41.18
CA ALA A 110 -11.01 -3.36 41.27
C ALA A 110 -9.58 -3.92 41.33
N ASP A 111 -9.33 -4.90 42.20
CA ASP A 111 -8.02 -5.55 42.35
C ASP A 111 -7.55 -6.18 41.03
N LEU A 112 -8.45 -6.76 40.25
CA LEU A 112 -8.12 -7.43 38.99
C LEU A 112 -7.86 -6.47 37.82
N HIS A 113 -8.51 -5.31 37.77
CA HIS A 113 -8.57 -4.49 36.55
C HIS A 113 -8.00 -3.08 36.66
N ARG A 114 -7.84 -2.55 37.88
CA ARG A 114 -7.35 -1.18 38.12
C ARG A 114 -5.99 -0.94 37.49
N GLU A 115 -5.02 -1.80 37.79
CA GLU A 115 -3.65 -1.66 37.28
C GLU A 115 -3.61 -1.60 35.75
N THR A 116 -4.34 -2.50 35.08
CA THR A 116 -4.42 -2.50 33.61
C THR A 116 -5.09 -1.24 33.05
N ALA A 117 -6.20 -0.80 33.65
CA ALA A 117 -6.91 0.40 33.20
C ALA A 117 -6.02 1.65 33.35
N GLU A 118 -5.37 1.82 34.49
CA GLU A 118 -4.45 2.92 34.76
C GLU A 118 -3.20 2.85 33.86
N PHE A 119 -2.68 1.64 33.62
CA PHE A 119 -1.54 1.44 32.72
C PHE A 119 -1.85 1.91 31.30
N VAL A 120 -3.00 1.50 30.72
CA VAL A 120 -3.40 1.91 29.37
C VAL A 120 -3.77 3.40 29.31
N ALA A 121 -4.39 3.95 30.36
CA ALA A 121 -4.71 5.37 30.46
C ALA A 121 -3.44 6.27 30.43
N ASN A 122 -2.29 5.74 30.85
CA ASN A 122 -1.01 6.45 30.80
C ASN A 122 -0.28 6.33 29.44
N LYS A 123 -0.91 5.77 28.40
CA LYS A 123 -0.32 5.55 27.06
C LYS A 123 1.05 4.86 27.15
N PRO A 124 1.09 3.55 27.42
CA PRO A 124 2.33 2.86 27.77
C PRO A 124 3.21 2.50 26.57
N TRP A 125 2.72 2.68 25.36
CA TRP A 125 3.44 2.44 24.12
C TRP A 125 4.09 3.72 23.60
N PHE A 126 5.25 3.58 22.96
CA PHE A 126 5.88 4.68 22.23
C PHE A 126 4.97 5.09 21.06
N ASP A 127 4.55 4.10 20.28
CA ASP A 127 3.63 4.23 19.16
C ASP A 127 3.01 2.87 18.83
N LEU A 128 1.74 2.82 18.42
CA LEU A 128 1.14 1.57 17.93
C LEU A 128 1.73 1.11 16.58
N VAL A 129 2.39 2.00 15.84
CA VAL A 129 3.11 1.71 14.60
C VAL A 129 4.60 1.55 14.90
N CYS A 130 5.18 0.43 14.44
CA CYS A 130 6.62 0.22 14.45
C CYS A 130 7.09 0.00 13.01
N THR A 131 7.82 0.96 12.43
CA THR A 131 8.31 0.84 11.04
C THR A 131 9.39 -0.23 10.89
N GLN A 132 10.06 -0.62 11.98
CA GLN A 132 11.04 -1.71 12.00
C GLN A 132 10.37 -3.07 11.68
N ASP A 133 9.05 -3.17 11.88
CA ASP A 133 8.26 -4.35 11.51
C ASP A 133 8.36 -4.68 10.03
N PHE A 134 8.72 -3.72 9.17
CA PHE A 134 8.85 -3.92 7.73
C PHE A 134 9.77 -5.11 7.38
N PHE A 135 10.97 -5.17 7.96
CA PHE A 135 11.91 -6.28 7.75
C PHE A 135 11.90 -7.29 8.91
N HIS A 136 11.44 -6.87 10.09
CA HIS A 136 11.50 -7.69 11.30
C HIS A 136 10.21 -7.54 12.10
N PRO A 137 9.17 -8.37 11.87
CA PRO A 137 7.91 -8.32 12.59
C PRO A 137 8.14 -8.73 14.04
N THR A 138 8.42 -7.77 14.93
CA THR A 138 8.94 -8.04 16.27
C THR A 138 7.94 -8.73 17.21
N GLN A 139 6.66 -8.77 16.81
CA GLN A 139 5.54 -9.30 17.61
C GLN A 139 5.57 -8.78 19.04
N ASP A 140 5.81 -7.48 19.20
CA ASP A 140 5.76 -6.79 20.49
C ASP A 140 4.63 -5.74 20.53
N LEU A 141 4.37 -5.24 21.74
CA LEU A 141 3.41 -4.17 21.98
C LEU A 141 4.03 -2.76 21.86
N HIS A 142 5.30 -2.66 21.43
CA HIS A 142 6.06 -1.42 21.27
C HIS A 142 5.99 -0.48 22.50
N LEU A 143 6.18 -1.08 23.68
CA LEU A 143 6.11 -0.41 24.98
C LEU A 143 7.33 0.50 25.23
N ASP A 144 7.10 1.65 25.86
CA ASP A 144 8.17 2.59 26.26
C ASP A 144 9.05 1.99 27.38
N THR A 145 8.46 1.18 28.28
CA THR A 145 9.19 0.44 29.31
C THR A 145 8.77 -1.03 29.37
N ALA A 146 9.51 -1.91 28.71
CA ALA A 146 9.22 -3.35 28.64
C ALA A 146 9.22 -4.08 30.00
N LYS A 147 9.89 -3.53 31.03
CA LYS A 147 10.06 -4.19 32.34
C LYS A 147 8.80 -4.20 33.21
N LEU A 148 7.87 -3.26 33.02
CA LEU A 148 6.71 -3.11 33.89
C LEU A 148 5.52 -4.01 33.51
N ASN A 149 5.48 -4.54 32.27
CA ASN A 149 4.31 -5.28 31.77
C ASN A 149 4.68 -6.53 30.94
N TYR A 150 5.49 -7.40 31.55
CA TYR A 150 5.88 -8.68 30.98
C TYR A 150 4.67 -9.55 30.59
N GLU A 151 3.61 -9.56 31.42
CA GLU A 151 2.41 -10.38 31.18
C GLU A 151 1.69 -9.97 29.90
N HIS A 152 1.44 -8.67 29.68
CA HIS A 152 0.80 -8.23 28.45
C HIS A 152 1.62 -8.58 27.21
N THR A 153 2.95 -8.38 27.28
CA THR A 153 3.86 -8.73 26.19
C THR A 153 3.88 -10.22 25.91
N LYS A 154 3.89 -11.04 26.97
CA LYS A 154 3.83 -12.51 26.87
C LYS A 154 2.50 -12.95 26.25
N THR A 155 1.37 -12.48 26.74
CA THR A 155 0.04 -12.80 26.18
C THR A 155 -0.08 -12.38 24.72
N PHE A 156 0.48 -11.22 24.34
CA PHE A 156 0.49 -10.79 22.95
C PHE A 156 1.28 -11.74 22.05
N ARG A 157 2.49 -12.15 22.49
CA ARG A 157 3.33 -13.12 21.76
C ARG A 157 2.73 -14.52 21.69
N GLU A 158 2.02 -14.94 22.73
CA GLU A 158 1.30 -16.22 22.75
C GLU A 158 0.19 -16.32 21.71
N ARG A 159 -0.30 -15.18 21.17
CA ARG A 159 -1.18 -15.19 19.99
C ARG A 159 -0.50 -15.79 18.74
N ASN A 160 0.83 -15.99 18.77
CA ASN A 160 1.67 -16.66 17.78
C ASN A 160 1.19 -16.42 16.35
N ILE A 161 1.16 -15.15 15.97
CA ILE A 161 0.55 -14.75 14.71
C ILE A 161 1.52 -15.15 13.60
N GLN A 162 1.28 -16.28 12.95
CA GLN A 162 2.01 -16.66 11.74
C GLN A 162 1.60 -15.70 10.63
N LEU A 163 2.42 -14.68 10.41
CA LEU A 163 2.17 -13.68 9.38
C LEU A 163 2.86 -14.14 8.09
N PRO A 164 2.13 -14.36 6.97
CA PRO A 164 2.78 -14.56 5.67
C PRO A 164 3.65 -13.34 5.33
N LEU A 165 4.60 -13.47 4.40
CA LEU A 165 5.36 -12.31 3.92
C LEU A 165 4.40 -11.19 3.44
N GLY A 166 4.77 -9.92 3.61
CA GLY A 166 3.91 -8.81 3.22
C GLY A 166 4.05 -7.57 4.09
N ASP A 167 2.98 -6.77 4.16
CA ASP A 167 2.91 -5.48 4.85
C ASP A 167 2.78 -5.67 6.37
N TYR A 168 3.89 -6.10 6.99
CA TYR A 168 3.96 -6.39 8.42
C TYR A 168 3.65 -5.19 9.31
N VAL A 169 4.02 -3.98 8.87
CA VAL A 169 3.75 -2.73 9.62
C VAL A 169 2.24 -2.56 9.83
N THR A 170 1.45 -2.66 8.75
CA THR A 170 -0.02 -2.55 8.83
C THR A 170 -0.61 -3.69 9.65
N ARG A 171 -0.20 -4.94 9.41
CA ARG A 171 -0.77 -6.09 10.14
C ARG A 171 -0.49 -6.02 11.64
N LEU A 172 0.74 -5.68 12.04
CA LEU A 172 1.11 -5.59 13.45
C LEU A 172 0.49 -4.36 14.13
N LEU A 173 0.33 -3.23 13.44
CA LEU A 173 -0.50 -2.12 13.92
C LEU A 173 -1.91 -2.61 14.28
N LEU A 174 -2.61 -3.28 13.35
CA LEU A 174 -3.97 -3.75 13.58
C LEU A 174 -4.04 -4.79 14.70
N ASN A 175 -3.02 -5.66 14.83
CA ASN A 175 -2.94 -6.62 15.92
C ASN A 175 -2.74 -5.95 17.29
N ARG A 176 -1.88 -4.92 17.39
CA ARG A 176 -1.68 -4.15 18.62
C ARG A 176 -2.96 -3.42 19.03
N VAL A 177 -3.65 -2.80 18.05
CA VAL A 177 -4.94 -2.14 18.28
C VAL A 177 -5.99 -3.14 18.76
N ASP A 178 -6.15 -4.27 18.07
CA ASP A 178 -7.08 -5.32 18.46
C ASP A 178 -6.79 -5.84 19.87
N TYR A 179 -5.51 -6.03 20.19
CA TYR A 179 -5.09 -6.49 21.51
C TYR A 179 -5.58 -5.53 22.61
N TRP A 180 -5.24 -4.25 22.52
CA TRP A 180 -5.61 -3.26 23.53
C TRP A 180 -7.11 -3.02 23.59
N ALA A 181 -7.78 -2.92 22.44
CA ALA A 181 -9.23 -2.79 22.39
C ALA A 181 -9.92 -3.99 23.03
N SER A 182 -9.46 -5.21 22.76
CA SER A 182 -9.99 -6.44 23.35
C SER A 182 -9.77 -6.50 24.87
N VAL A 183 -8.63 -6.03 25.38
CA VAL A 183 -8.37 -5.93 26.82
C VAL A 183 -9.41 -5.00 27.46
N LEU A 184 -9.56 -3.79 26.96
CA LEU A 184 -10.49 -2.80 27.53
C LEU A 184 -11.95 -3.20 27.40
N ARG A 185 -12.35 -3.80 26.26
CA ARG A 185 -13.72 -4.33 26.07
C ARG A 185 -14.08 -5.37 27.12
N ARG A 186 -13.17 -6.33 27.40
CA ARG A 186 -13.40 -7.33 28.44
C ARG A 186 -13.58 -6.71 29.82
N ILE A 187 -12.79 -5.68 30.15
CA ILE A 187 -12.94 -4.96 31.42
C ILE A 187 -14.29 -4.23 31.47
N ALA A 188 -14.68 -3.55 30.38
CA ALA A 188 -15.97 -2.85 30.30
C ALA A 188 -17.19 -3.80 30.36
N ASP A 189 -17.07 -4.99 29.75
CA ASP A 189 -18.10 -6.04 29.83
C ASP A 189 -18.24 -6.56 31.27
N ALA A 190 -17.12 -6.81 31.95
CA ALA A 190 -17.12 -7.19 33.36
C ALA A 190 -17.67 -6.06 34.26
N ALA A 191 -17.31 -4.80 34.01
CA ALA A 191 -17.79 -3.61 34.72
C ALA A 191 -19.32 -3.48 34.66
N SER A 192 -19.92 -3.84 33.52
CA SER A 192 -21.37 -3.76 33.31
C SER A 192 -22.16 -4.61 34.31
N SER A 193 -21.57 -5.69 34.84
CA SER A 193 -22.19 -6.55 35.85
C SER A 193 -22.29 -5.92 37.25
N LEU A 194 -21.56 -4.82 37.49
CA LEU A 194 -21.54 -4.11 38.78
C LEU A 194 -22.55 -2.96 38.86
N VAL A 195 -23.26 -2.69 37.76
CA VAL A 195 -24.28 -1.65 37.71
C VAL A 195 -25.57 -2.15 38.40
N PRO A 196 -26.12 -1.43 39.40
CA PRO A 196 -27.34 -1.85 40.08
C PRO A 196 -28.54 -1.94 39.13
N VAL A 197 -29.40 -2.96 39.33
CA VAL A 197 -30.69 -3.05 38.64
C VAL A 197 -31.66 -2.07 39.30
N GLY A 198 -31.98 -0.96 38.63
CA GLY A 198 -32.84 0.08 39.19
C GLY A 198 -32.85 1.37 38.35
N PRO A 199 -33.61 2.40 38.76
CA PRO A 199 -33.69 3.66 38.02
C PRO A 199 -32.29 4.28 37.90
N GLY A 200 -31.86 4.61 36.68
CA GLY A 200 -30.50 5.04 36.27
C GLY A 200 -30.01 6.38 36.84
N LYS A 201 -30.13 6.56 38.16
CA LYS A 201 -29.77 7.76 38.91
C LYS A 201 -28.48 7.61 39.72
N SER A 202 -27.94 6.40 39.89
CA SER A 202 -26.68 6.19 40.61
C SER A 202 -25.49 6.77 39.86
N GLU A 203 -24.43 7.18 40.58
CA GLU A 203 -23.22 7.66 39.93
C GLU A 203 -22.51 6.52 39.18
N ARG A 204 -22.61 5.27 39.67
CA ARG A 204 -22.17 4.07 38.92
C ARG A 204 -22.84 3.95 37.54
N PHE A 205 -24.15 4.17 37.45
CA PHE A 205 -24.86 4.09 36.17
C PHE A 205 -24.38 5.19 35.20
N LYS A 206 -24.20 6.41 35.69
CA LYS A 206 -23.68 7.54 34.90
C LYS A 206 -22.25 7.30 34.44
N ALA A 207 -21.38 6.78 35.32
CA ALA A 207 -20.01 6.42 35.00
C ALA A 207 -19.97 5.31 33.94
N MET A 208 -20.77 4.26 34.10
CA MET A 208 -20.85 3.20 33.10
C MET A 208 -21.36 3.72 31.75
N SER A 209 -22.31 4.66 31.74
CA SER A 209 -22.79 5.28 30.50
C SER A 209 -21.65 6.01 29.75
N ARG A 210 -20.71 6.64 30.47
CA ARG A 210 -19.51 7.23 29.85
C ARG A 210 -18.56 6.17 29.31
N VAL A 211 -18.32 5.08 30.05
CA VAL A 211 -17.53 3.94 29.57
C VAL A 211 -18.11 3.38 28.28
N GLN A 212 -19.43 3.16 28.22
CA GLN A 212 -20.10 2.66 27.01
C GLN A 212 -20.01 3.67 25.85
N SER A 213 -20.17 4.97 26.12
CA SER A 213 -19.97 6.00 25.09
C SER A 213 -18.55 5.99 24.54
N ARG A 214 -17.52 5.85 25.39
CA ARG A 214 -16.12 5.77 24.95
C ARG A 214 -15.79 4.48 24.21
N ARG A 215 -16.42 3.37 24.60
CA ARG A 215 -16.33 2.11 23.87
C ARG A 215 -16.87 2.26 22.44
N ILE A 216 -18.06 2.84 22.30
CA ILE A 216 -18.67 3.11 20.99
C ILE A 216 -17.75 4.01 20.15
N ASP A 217 -17.22 5.09 20.74
CA ASP A 217 -16.27 5.96 20.06
C ASP A 217 -15.01 5.21 19.57
N LEU A 218 -14.45 4.33 20.39
CA LEU A 218 -13.29 3.51 20.05
C LEU A 218 -13.62 2.54 18.91
N ASP A 219 -14.75 1.84 18.99
CA ASP A 219 -15.17 0.87 17.99
C ASP A 219 -15.30 1.54 16.61
N HIS A 220 -15.93 2.72 16.53
CA HIS A 220 -16.02 3.49 15.28
C HIS A 220 -14.64 3.92 14.74
N ALA A 221 -13.73 4.35 15.62
CA ALA A 221 -12.37 4.75 15.20
C ALA A 221 -11.57 3.56 14.66
N VAL A 222 -11.67 2.39 15.32
CA VAL A 222 -11.02 1.16 14.90
C VAL A 222 -11.60 0.66 13.56
N GLU A 223 -12.92 0.66 13.39
CA GLU A 223 -13.57 0.30 12.13
C GLU A 223 -13.12 1.20 10.98
N LYS A 224 -13.07 2.52 11.22
CA LYS A 224 -12.58 3.48 10.22
C LYS A 224 -11.12 3.21 9.84
N MET A 225 -10.24 2.98 10.82
CA MET A 225 -8.85 2.63 10.55
C MET A 225 -8.72 1.32 9.78
N ILE A 226 -9.48 0.28 10.14
CA ILE A 226 -9.51 -1.01 9.44
C ILE A 226 -9.97 -0.82 8.00
N SER A 227 -11.04 -0.07 7.74
CA SER A 227 -11.54 0.13 6.37
C SER A 227 -10.55 0.83 5.44
N ILE A 228 -9.74 1.74 5.97
CA ILE A 228 -8.71 2.44 5.19
C ILE A 228 -7.46 1.56 5.01
N CYS A 229 -7.00 0.92 6.08
CA CYS A 229 -5.84 0.03 6.03
C CYS A 229 -6.14 -1.22 5.18
N ASN A 230 -7.35 -1.77 5.25
CA ASN A 230 -7.74 -3.00 4.56
C ASN A 230 -8.69 -2.74 3.38
N GLU A 231 -8.55 -1.61 2.68
CA GLU A 231 -9.21 -1.43 1.40
C GLU A 231 -8.78 -2.59 0.47
N PRO A 232 -9.69 -3.48 0.02
CA PRO A 232 -9.31 -4.79 -0.49
C PRO A 232 -8.36 -4.78 -1.69
N LYS A 233 -8.44 -3.76 -2.56
CA LYS A 233 -7.55 -3.66 -3.72
C LYS A 233 -6.16 -3.19 -3.30
N LYS A 234 -6.06 -2.06 -2.59
CA LYS A 234 -4.80 -1.48 -2.12
C LYS A 234 -4.10 -2.40 -1.13
N GLN A 235 -4.83 -3.06 -0.24
CA GLN A 235 -4.23 -4.01 0.69
C GLN A 235 -3.53 -5.14 -0.08
N ARG A 236 -4.22 -5.82 -1.00
CA ARG A 236 -3.60 -6.90 -1.81
C ARG A 236 -2.38 -6.42 -2.59
N GLN A 237 -2.44 -5.21 -3.16
CA GLN A 237 -1.29 -4.58 -3.83
C GLN A 237 -0.08 -4.44 -2.91
N ARG A 238 -0.28 -3.83 -1.74
CA ARG A 238 0.80 -3.61 -0.77
C ARG A 238 1.37 -4.90 -0.24
N GLU A 239 0.50 -5.86 0.08
CA GLU A 239 0.90 -7.16 0.58
C GLU A 239 1.78 -7.90 -0.43
N ALA A 240 1.34 -7.98 -1.68
CA ALA A 240 2.08 -8.65 -2.75
C ALA A 240 3.40 -7.92 -3.09
N ALA A 241 3.37 -6.58 -3.20
CA ALA A 241 4.57 -5.79 -3.51
C ALA A 241 5.62 -5.89 -2.40
N THR A 242 5.17 -5.83 -1.13
CA THR A 242 6.06 -5.94 0.03
C THR A 242 6.61 -7.35 0.15
N ALA A 243 5.78 -8.39 -0.01
CA ALA A 243 6.23 -9.79 0.05
C ALA A 243 7.35 -10.07 -0.97
N LEU A 244 7.19 -9.63 -2.22
CA LEU A 244 8.19 -9.77 -3.26
C LEU A 244 9.46 -8.96 -2.96
N THR A 245 9.32 -7.75 -2.41
CA THR A 245 10.46 -6.92 -1.99
C THR A 245 11.26 -7.59 -0.86
N LEU A 246 10.60 -8.21 0.11
CA LEU A 246 11.25 -8.97 1.17
C LEU A 246 12.04 -10.16 0.62
N VAL A 247 11.48 -10.88 -0.37
CA VAL A 247 12.19 -11.96 -1.07
C VAL A 247 13.40 -11.43 -1.83
N TYR A 248 13.27 -10.31 -2.53
CA TYR A 248 14.38 -9.70 -3.27
C TYR A 248 15.51 -9.25 -2.33
N ALA A 249 15.19 -8.65 -1.17
CA ALA A 249 16.16 -8.34 -0.14
C ALA A 249 16.87 -9.60 0.42
N ALA A 250 16.17 -10.73 0.44
CA ALA A 250 16.65 -11.99 0.98
C ALA A 250 17.52 -12.79 -0.01
N TYR A 251 17.17 -12.82 -1.30
CA TYR A 251 17.78 -13.72 -2.29
C TYR A 251 18.60 -13.02 -3.39
N SER A 252 18.47 -11.71 -3.58
CA SER A 252 19.33 -10.98 -4.50
C SER A 252 20.74 -10.86 -3.94
N ASN A 253 21.75 -11.10 -4.79
CA ASN A 253 23.15 -10.91 -4.41
C ASN A 253 23.53 -9.43 -4.20
N ASN A 254 22.84 -8.52 -4.90
CA ASN A 254 23.07 -7.08 -4.80
C ASN A 254 21.76 -6.32 -5.02
N PRO A 255 20.84 -6.34 -4.04
CA PRO A 255 19.54 -5.73 -4.20
C PRO A 255 19.66 -4.20 -4.27
N ARG A 256 19.05 -3.59 -5.31
CA ARG A 256 18.99 -2.13 -5.48
C ARG A 256 17.79 -1.56 -4.72
N LEU A 257 17.97 -1.38 -3.41
CA LEU A 257 16.90 -0.94 -2.49
C LEU A 257 17.17 0.45 -1.91
N ASP A 258 17.97 1.28 -2.58
CA ASP A 258 18.30 2.64 -2.13
C ASP A 258 17.07 3.54 -1.94
N TRP A 259 15.96 3.20 -2.60
CA TRP A 259 14.67 3.87 -2.46
C TRP A 259 13.90 3.46 -1.20
N LEU A 260 14.21 2.31 -0.57
CA LEU A 260 13.73 1.97 0.76
C LEU A 260 14.50 2.81 1.77
N SER A 261 13.94 3.98 2.10
CA SER A 261 14.47 4.92 3.08
C SER A 261 14.88 4.21 4.37
N GLY A 262 16.18 4.14 4.62
CA GLY A 262 16.80 3.46 5.75
C GLY A 262 18.31 3.39 5.58
N ASP A 263 19.03 3.15 6.68
CA ASP A 263 20.45 2.83 6.63
C ASP A 263 20.62 1.46 5.93
N ASP A 264 21.56 1.33 4.98
CA ASP A 264 21.79 0.11 4.17
C ASP A 264 21.97 -1.17 5.01
N SER A 265 22.27 -0.99 6.30
CA SER A 265 22.43 -2.06 7.28
C SER A 265 21.13 -2.84 7.54
N TRP A 266 19.95 -2.22 7.40
CA TRP A 266 18.68 -2.81 7.85
C TRP A 266 18.20 -3.98 6.99
N TRP A 267 18.23 -3.84 5.67
CA TRP A 267 17.82 -4.91 4.76
C TRP A 267 18.88 -6.01 4.66
N LYS A 268 20.18 -5.68 4.82
CA LYS A 268 21.27 -6.67 4.85
C LYS A 268 21.13 -7.66 6.01
N VAL A 269 20.78 -7.17 7.19
CA VAL A 269 20.49 -8.03 8.35
C VAL A 269 19.15 -8.74 8.18
N GLY A 270 18.10 -8.00 7.76
CA GLY A 270 16.75 -8.52 7.55
C GLY A 270 16.65 -9.68 6.56
N GLY A 271 17.43 -9.66 5.46
CA GLY A 271 17.42 -10.71 4.44
C GLY A 271 17.75 -12.10 4.99
N SER A 272 18.67 -12.19 5.97
CA SER A 272 19.00 -13.47 6.62
C SER A 272 17.83 -14.04 7.44
N ILE A 273 17.09 -13.15 8.11
CA ILE A 273 15.93 -13.51 8.93
C ILE A 273 14.79 -13.97 8.01
N ILE A 274 14.54 -13.23 6.93
CA ILE A 274 13.53 -13.59 5.91
C ILE A 274 13.84 -14.96 5.29
N ARG A 275 15.10 -15.24 4.96
CA ARG A 275 15.53 -16.58 4.49
C ARG A 275 15.21 -17.67 5.51
N SER A 276 15.39 -17.42 6.81
CA SER A 276 15.07 -18.40 7.86
C SER A 276 13.56 -18.68 7.99
N TRP A 277 12.70 -17.73 7.61
CA TRP A 277 11.26 -17.95 7.57
C TRP A 277 10.84 -18.73 6.33
N ILE A 278 11.49 -18.47 5.19
CA ILE A 278 11.24 -19.17 3.93
C ILE A 278 11.77 -20.61 4.03
N ARG A 279 13.01 -20.83 4.50
CA ARG A 279 13.58 -22.16 4.76
C ARG A 279 13.53 -22.49 6.24
N ARG A 280 12.41 -23.05 6.70
CA ARG A 280 12.24 -23.44 8.11
C ARG A 280 13.06 -24.68 8.42
N ARG A 281 13.74 -24.68 9.57
CA ARG A 281 14.36 -25.89 10.11
C ARG A 281 13.26 -26.84 10.57
N GLY A 282 13.31 -28.07 10.10
CA GLY A 282 12.38 -29.13 10.47
C GLY A 282 13.04 -30.51 10.40
N THR A 283 12.27 -31.53 10.74
CA THR A 283 12.70 -32.94 10.62
C THR A 283 12.05 -33.58 9.41
N MET A 284 12.85 -34.07 8.48
CA MET A 284 12.39 -34.87 7.35
C MET A 284 12.59 -36.36 7.66
N GLN A 285 11.61 -37.19 7.33
CA GLN A 285 11.72 -38.64 7.45
C GLN A 285 11.55 -39.29 6.07
N ASN A 286 12.64 -39.81 5.51
CA ASN A 286 12.60 -40.42 4.18
C ASN A 286 12.04 -41.85 4.24
N GLN A 287 11.38 -42.25 3.16
CA GLN A 287 10.95 -43.62 2.92
C GLN A 287 11.92 -44.30 1.95
N VAL A 288 12.47 -45.44 2.34
CA VAL A 288 13.38 -46.23 1.50
C VAL A 288 12.75 -47.60 1.31
N ARG A 289 12.75 -48.12 0.08
CA ARG A 289 12.44 -49.54 -0.13
C ARG A 289 13.66 -50.38 0.24
N ASP A 290 13.47 -51.28 1.18
CA ASP A 290 14.51 -52.26 1.49
C ASP A 290 14.64 -53.31 0.37
N SER A 291 15.63 -54.19 0.51
CA SER A 291 15.91 -55.28 -0.44
C SER A 291 14.77 -56.29 -0.60
N SER A 292 13.77 -56.27 0.29
CA SER A 292 12.56 -57.11 0.22
C SER A 292 11.38 -56.40 -0.44
N GLY A 293 11.54 -55.12 -0.82
CA GLY A 293 10.50 -54.28 -1.40
C GLY A 293 9.56 -53.63 -0.38
N VAL A 294 9.82 -53.81 0.92
CA VAL A 294 9.06 -53.17 2.00
C VAL A 294 9.53 -51.72 2.16
N ILE A 295 8.57 -50.81 2.34
CA ILE A 295 8.86 -49.40 2.60
C ILE A 295 9.25 -49.27 4.07
N VAL A 296 10.48 -48.84 4.32
CA VAL A 296 11.04 -48.59 5.65
C VAL A 296 11.26 -47.09 5.84
N LEU A 297 10.83 -46.56 6.97
CA LEU A 297 11.09 -45.18 7.35
C LEU A 297 12.52 -45.06 7.88
N THR A 298 13.28 -44.12 7.32
CA THR A 298 14.60 -43.75 7.84
C THR A 298 14.47 -42.95 9.14
N PRO A 299 15.53 -42.86 9.96
CA PRO A 299 15.55 -41.94 11.09
C PRO A 299 15.29 -40.49 10.62
N PRO A 300 14.57 -39.67 11.40
CA PRO A 300 14.36 -38.27 11.05
C PRO A 300 15.69 -37.51 10.97
N VAL A 301 15.90 -36.78 9.89
CA VAL A 301 17.07 -35.92 9.67
C VAL A 301 16.64 -34.47 9.80
N GLN A 302 17.46 -33.64 10.45
CA GLN A 302 17.25 -32.19 10.49
C GLN A 302 17.57 -31.59 9.13
N GLU A 303 16.59 -30.97 8.50
CA GLU A 303 16.75 -30.27 7.23
C GLU A 303 16.10 -28.89 7.26
N SER A 304 16.59 -28.00 6.40
CA SER A 304 16.03 -26.66 6.21
C SER A 304 15.40 -26.59 4.83
N LEU A 305 14.07 -26.68 4.78
CA LEU A 305 13.31 -26.77 3.54
C LEU A 305 12.41 -25.55 3.36
N CYS A 306 12.16 -25.16 2.11
CA CYS A 306 11.23 -24.09 1.77
C CYS A 306 9.80 -24.38 2.24
N ASP A 307 9.17 -23.47 2.98
CA ASP A 307 7.79 -23.62 3.44
C ASP A 307 6.82 -23.52 2.24
N PRO A 308 6.08 -24.60 1.88
CA PRO A 308 5.19 -24.58 0.72
C PRO A 308 4.10 -23.52 0.79
N SER A 309 3.65 -23.15 1.99
CA SER A 309 2.64 -22.10 2.16
C SER A 309 3.17 -20.72 1.76
N ILE A 310 4.43 -20.43 2.09
CA ILE A 310 5.10 -19.19 1.70
C ILE A 310 5.33 -19.18 0.19
N ILE A 311 5.77 -20.30 -0.40
CA ILE A 311 6.01 -20.38 -1.85
C ILE A 311 4.72 -20.15 -2.65
N ARG A 312 3.59 -20.74 -2.23
CA ARG A 312 2.28 -20.47 -2.85
C ARG A 312 1.86 -19.01 -2.68
N HIS A 313 2.11 -18.42 -1.51
CA HIS A 313 1.84 -17.00 -1.27
C HIS A 313 2.65 -16.08 -2.19
N LEU A 314 3.92 -16.42 -2.47
CA LEU A 314 4.76 -15.67 -3.41
C LEU A 314 4.27 -15.80 -4.85
N ALA A 315 3.82 -17.00 -5.26
CA ALA A 315 3.20 -17.18 -6.57
C ALA A 315 1.91 -16.35 -6.72
N TYR A 316 1.07 -16.31 -5.69
CA TYR A 316 -0.09 -15.43 -5.64
C TYR A 316 0.31 -13.95 -5.74
N SER A 317 1.39 -13.54 -5.05
CA SER A 317 1.92 -12.18 -5.11
C SER A 317 2.39 -11.79 -6.52
N LEU A 318 3.05 -12.71 -7.25
CA LEU A 318 3.41 -12.51 -8.65
C LEU A 318 2.17 -12.35 -9.54
N GLN A 319 1.13 -13.15 -9.30
CA GLN A 319 -0.13 -13.05 -10.05
C GLN A 319 -0.85 -11.72 -9.80
N GLU A 320 -0.87 -11.25 -8.54
CA GLU A 320 -1.40 -9.93 -8.19
C GLU A 320 -0.58 -8.82 -8.87
N MET A 321 0.75 -8.88 -8.84
CA MET A 321 1.60 -7.90 -9.54
C MET A 321 1.35 -7.93 -11.05
N LYS A 322 1.18 -9.11 -11.65
CA LYS A 322 0.76 -9.21 -13.04
C LYS A 322 -0.58 -8.50 -13.25
N HIS A 323 -1.59 -8.71 -12.40
CA HIS A 323 -2.87 -8.03 -12.56
C HIS A 323 -2.76 -6.50 -12.42
N PHE A 324 -1.98 -6.02 -11.45
CA PHE A 324 -1.86 -4.60 -11.15
C PHE A 324 -0.90 -3.82 -12.04
N PHE A 325 0.04 -4.49 -12.70
CA PHE A 325 1.02 -3.88 -13.58
C PHE A 325 0.89 -4.34 -15.05
N ALA A 326 -0.10 -5.18 -15.39
CA ALA A 326 -0.34 -5.62 -16.77
C ALA A 326 -1.59 -5.05 -17.45
N VAL A 327 -2.50 -4.31 -16.78
CA VAL A 327 -3.66 -3.67 -17.46
C VAL A 327 -4.06 -2.35 -16.77
N ASP A 328 -4.23 -1.32 -17.61
CA ASP A 328 -4.68 0.06 -17.42
C ASP A 328 -3.76 0.99 -16.61
N ASP A 329 -2.89 1.67 -17.36
CA ASP A 329 -2.17 2.86 -16.91
C ASP A 329 -3.19 3.89 -16.41
N ASP A 330 -3.06 4.33 -15.16
CA ASP A 330 -3.87 5.44 -14.64
C ASP A 330 -3.75 6.61 -15.64
N PRO A 331 -4.85 7.18 -16.15
CA PRO A 331 -4.79 8.31 -17.06
C PRO A 331 -3.90 9.46 -16.59
N LEU A 332 -3.77 9.66 -15.27
CA LEU A 332 -2.84 10.64 -14.71
C LEU A 332 -1.38 10.19 -14.83
N GLU A 333 -1.08 8.91 -14.65
CA GLU A 333 0.27 8.34 -14.85
C GLU A 333 0.68 8.36 -16.33
N ILE A 334 -0.25 8.10 -17.26
CA ILE A 334 0.01 8.21 -18.72
C ILE A 334 0.40 9.66 -19.07
N ILE A 335 -0.34 10.62 -18.52
CA ILE A 335 -0.08 12.04 -18.76
C ILE A 335 1.26 12.46 -18.14
N ASP A 336 1.53 12.07 -16.90
CA ASP A 336 2.81 12.37 -16.25
C ASP A 336 4.00 11.75 -17.00
N ASP A 337 3.90 10.50 -17.46
CA ASP A 337 4.94 9.88 -18.31
C ASP A 337 5.10 10.64 -19.63
N ALA A 338 3.99 10.94 -20.32
CA ALA A 338 4.02 11.69 -21.56
C ALA A 338 4.68 13.07 -21.40
N VAL A 339 4.35 13.79 -20.32
CA VAL A 339 4.89 15.12 -19.99
C VAL A 339 6.40 15.07 -19.71
N ASN A 340 6.91 13.96 -19.17
CA ASN A 340 8.34 13.77 -18.94
C ASN A 340 9.12 13.37 -20.21
N ARG A 341 8.48 12.69 -21.17
CA ARG A 341 9.14 12.20 -22.39
C ARG A 341 9.08 13.16 -23.58
N ALA A 342 8.07 14.02 -23.64
CA ALA A 342 7.82 14.88 -24.79
C ALA A 342 7.79 16.37 -24.44
N LYS A 343 8.05 17.19 -25.46
CA LYS A 343 8.00 18.66 -25.31
C LYS A 343 6.58 19.19 -25.42
N LEU A 344 5.73 18.58 -26.24
CA LEU A 344 4.32 18.93 -26.37
C LEU A 344 3.47 17.70 -26.09
N VAL A 345 2.55 17.81 -25.14
CA VAL A 345 1.55 16.78 -24.84
C VAL A 345 0.17 17.39 -24.94
N MET A 346 -0.73 16.75 -25.69
CA MET A 346 -2.14 17.13 -25.74
C MET A 346 -3.01 15.94 -25.36
N VAL A 347 -4.01 16.17 -24.51
CA VAL A 347 -4.88 15.14 -23.95
C VAL A 347 -6.33 15.43 -24.32
N ASP A 348 -6.91 14.62 -25.21
CA ASP A 348 -8.32 14.67 -25.61
C ASP A 348 -9.16 13.80 -24.67
N ARG A 349 -9.41 14.34 -23.46
CA ARG A 349 -10.34 13.83 -22.44
C ARG A 349 -11.09 15.02 -21.82
N GLU A 350 -12.05 14.77 -20.93
CA GLU A 350 -12.70 15.85 -20.17
C GLU A 350 -12.10 15.92 -18.73
N PRO A 351 -11.46 17.04 -18.32
CA PRO A 351 -11.15 18.23 -19.11
C PRO A 351 -9.98 18.03 -20.07
N ARG A 352 -9.98 18.80 -21.17
CA ARG A 352 -8.87 18.80 -22.15
C ARG A 352 -7.65 19.52 -21.60
N GLU A 353 -6.48 18.97 -21.86
CA GLU A 353 -5.22 19.48 -21.32
C GLU A 353 -4.15 19.63 -22.40
N VAL A 354 -3.31 20.67 -22.26
CA VAL A 354 -2.15 20.91 -23.12
C VAL A 354 -0.96 21.23 -22.23
N TRP A 355 0.13 20.49 -22.39
CA TRP A 355 1.37 20.66 -21.67
C TRP A 355 2.50 20.99 -22.65
N PHE A 356 3.35 21.95 -22.30
CA PHE A 356 4.53 22.31 -23.07
C PHE A 356 5.76 22.46 -22.17
N ASN A 357 6.84 21.77 -22.49
CA ASN A 357 8.08 21.69 -21.70
C ASN A 357 7.83 21.40 -20.20
N GLY A 358 6.98 20.41 -19.91
CA GLY A 358 6.71 19.99 -18.54
C GLY A 358 5.71 20.84 -17.75
N ARG A 359 5.07 21.85 -18.36
CA ARG A 359 4.15 22.77 -17.69
C ARG A 359 2.84 22.92 -18.45
N PRO A 360 1.72 23.28 -17.81
CA PRO A 360 0.49 23.63 -18.50
C PRO A 360 0.75 24.77 -19.50
N ALA A 361 0.26 24.64 -20.73
CA ALA A 361 0.50 25.63 -21.77
C ALA A 361 -0.25 26.95 -21.53
N CYS A 362 -1.37 26.91 -20.81
CA CYS A 362 -2.13 28.07 -20.35
C CYS A 362 -3.12 27.65 -19.25
N ASP A 363 -3.63 28.61 -18.48
CA ASP A 363 -4.64 28.38 -17.42
C ASP A 363 -6.09 28.26 -17.95
N ALA A 364 -6.27 28.30 -19.28
CA ALA A 364 -7.60 28.29 -19.89
C ALA A 364 -8.23 26.88 -19.96
N ILE A 365 -9.55 26.84 -19.81
CA ILE A 365 -10.35 25.61 -19.98
C ILE A 365 -10.51 25.31 -21.47
N TRP A 366 -9.77 24.33 -21.99
CA TRP A 366 -9.71 23.98 -23.41
C TRP A 366 -11.04 23.49 -23.99
N ASP A 367 -11.91 22.91 -23.17
CA ASP A 367 -13.25 22.45 -23.59
C ASP A 367 -14.14 23.58 -24.10
N ASN A 368 -13.94 24.80 -23.59
CA ASN A 368 -14.64 26.00 -24.05
C ASN A 368 -13.99 26.64 -25.29
N GLN A 369 -12.81 26.16 -25.70
CA GLN A 369 -11.98 26.73 -26.77
C GLN A 369 -11.91 25.83 -28.00
N VAL A 370 -13.05 25.21 -28.38
CA VAL A 370 -13.17 24.20 -29.44
C VAL A 370 -12.43 24.56 -30.73
N ALA A 371 -12.55 25.82 -31.19
CA ALA A 371 -11.92 26.26 -32.44
C ALA A 371 -10.39 26.43 -32.35
N SER A 372 -9.87 26.76 -31.17
CA SER A 372 -8.44 26.88 -30.89
C SER A 372 -7.82 25.49 -30.65
N TRP A 373 -8.54 24.61 -29.94
CA TRP A 373 -8.19 23.20 -29.78
C TRP A 373 -8.05 22.48 -31.13
N ASP A 374 -9.07 22.58 -32.00
CA ASP A 374 -9.06 21.94 -33.33
C ASP A 374 -7.86 22.37 -34.18
N LEU A 375 -7.51 23.67 -34.18
CA LEU A 375 -6.34 24.18 -34.88
C LEU A 375 -5.03 23.61 -34.30
N LEU A 376 -4.85 23.66 -32.98
CA LEU A 376 -3.64 23.18 -32.32
C LEU A 376 -3.46 21.66 -32.47
N TRP A 377 -4.53 20.89 -32.32
CA TRP A 377 -4.52 19.44 -32.49
C TRP A 377 -4.13 19.04 -33.91
N LYS A 378 -4.66 19.72 -34.93
CA LYS A 378 -4.30 19.47 -36.34
C LYS A 378 -2.86 19.84 -36.66
N LEU A 379 -2.35 20.92 -36.07
CA LEU A 379 -0.94 21.30 -36.17
C LEU A 379 -0.03 20.26 -35.51
N ALA A 380 -0.41 19.74 -34.34
CA ALA A 380 0.34 18.72 -33.62
C ALA A 380 0.28 17.33 -34.30
N MET A 381 -0.80 17.02 -35.03
CA MET A 381 -0.90 15.81 -35.86
C MET A 381 -0.03 15.85 -37.12
N LYS A 382 0.32 17.04 -37.60
CA LYS A 382 1.13 17.27 -38.81
C LYS A 382 2.30 18.22 -38.53
N PRO A 383 3.20 17.87 -37.59
CA PRO A 383 4.35 18.71 -37.28
C PRO A 383 5.20 18.91 -38.52
N ARG A 384 5.79 20.10 -38.63
CA ARG A 384 6.59 20.54 -39.77
C ARG A 384 5.87 20.61 -41.13
N HIS A 385 4.56 20.41 -41.17
CA HIS A 385 3.76 20.56 -42.38
C HIS A 385 2.78 21.73 -42.24
N ALA A 386 2.42 22.32 -43.38
CA ALA A 386 1.44 23.39 -43.41
C ALA A 386 0.04 22.81 -43.17
N VAL A 387 -0.69 23.39 -42.22
CA VAL A 387 -2.12 23.22 -42.04
C VAL A 387 -2.78 24.47 -42.62
N ASP A 388 -3.61 24.29 -43.63
CA ASP A 388 -4.39 25.35 -44.25
C ASP A 388 -5.81 25.41 -43.69
N HIS A 389 -6.60 26.33 -44.23
CA HIS A 389 -7.98 26.53 -43.83
C HIS A 389 -8.92 25.37 -44.22
N GLU A 390 -8.58 24.55 -45.24
CA GLU A 390 -9.41 23.42 -45.67
C GLU A 390 -9.25 22.21 -44.73
N ALA A 391 -8.10 22.12 -44.05
CA ALA A 391 -7.83 21.07 -43.06
C ALA A 391 -8.68 21.17 -41.78
N LEU A 392 -9.39 22.28 -41.56
CA LEU A 392 -10.22 22.50 -40.36
C LEU A 392 -11.73 22.45 -40.67
N SER A 393 -12.48 21.83 -39.76
CA SER A 393 -13.94 21.76 -39.83
C SER A 393 -14.58 23.15 -39.87
N LYS A 394 -15.43 23.38 -40.87
CA LYS A 394 -16.25 24.60 -41.04
C LYS A 394 -15.42 25.89 -40.95
N CYS A 395 -14.29 25.95 -41.66
CA CYS A 395 -13.36 27.09 -41.63
C CYS A 395 -13.26 27.78 -43.00
N THR A 396 -13.39 29.11 -43.01
CA THR A 396 -13.12 29.97 -44.18
C THR A 396 -11.75 30.64 -43.96
N VAL A 397 -11.12 31.18 -45.00
CA VAL A 397 -9.83 31.89 -44.85
C VAL A 397 -9.88 33.00 -43.80
N LYS A 398 -10.99 33.75 -43.72
CA LYS A 398 -11.20 34.82 -42.73
C LYS A 398 -11.33 34.26 -41.31
N THR A 399 -12.07 33.17 -41.13
CA THR A 399 -12.22 32.54 -39.80
C THR A 399 -10.96 31.78 -39.38
N PHE A 400 -10.16 31.29 -40.33
CA PHE A 400 -8.88 30.63 -40.07
C PHE A 400 -7.84 31.59 -39.45
N ARG A 401 -7.72 32.81 -40.01
CA ARG A 401 -6.87 33.85 -39.42
C ARG A 401 -7.36 34.27 -38.04
N SER A 402 -8.68 34.40 -37.87
CA SER A 402 -9.26 34.72 -36.56
C SER A 402 -9.01 33.62 -35.51
N ARG A 403 -9.08 32.33 -35.88
CA ARG A 403 -8.74 31.19 -34.99
C ARG A 403 -7.28 31.23 -34.56
N ARG A 404 -6.34 31.52 -35.48
CA ARG A 404 -4.92 31.66 -35.13
C ARG A 404 -4.65 32.80 -34.15
N ASN A 405 -5.29 33.96 -34.35
CA ASN A 405 -5.13 35.09 -33.43
C ASN A 405 -5.63 34.72 -32.03
N ARG A 406 -6.81 34.10 -31.94
CA ARG A 406 -7.36 33.61 -30.66
C ARG A 406 -6.48 32.55 -30.00
N LEU A 407 -5.91 31.63 -30.77
CA LEU A 407 -4.96 30.65 -30.24
C LEU A 407 -3.68 31.34 -29.72
N GLY A 408 -3.21 32.38 -30.40
CA GLY A 408 -2.07 33.17 -29.94
C GLY A 408 -2.35 33.94 -28.64
N GLU A 409 -3.53 34.55 -28.53
CA GLU A 409 -4.01 35.20 -27.30
C GLU A 409 -4.14 34.19 -26.14
N LEU A 410 -4.64 32.98 -26.43
CA LEU A 410 -4.85 31.93 -25.44
C LEU A 410 -3.53 31.37 -24.87
N LEU A 411 -2.54 31.13 -25.74
CA LEU A 411 -1.25 30.58 -25.36
C LEU A 411 -0.32 31.64 -24.72
N GLY A 412 -0.54 32.93 -25.01
CA GLY A 412 0.34 34.01 -24.55
C GLY A 412 1.79 33.88 -25.04
N GLU A 413 2.65 34.80 -24.59
CA GLU A 413 4.09 34.75 -24.88
C GLU A 413 4.85 33.81 -23.92
N GLU A 414 4.39 33.72 -22.67
CA GLU A 414 5.06 32.96 -21.61
C GLU A 414 5.07 31.44 -21.84
N SER A 415 4.11 30.92 -22.60
CA SER A 415 4.07 29.49 -22.92
C SER A 415 5.22 29.03 -23.82
N GLY A 416 5.82 29.92 -24.62
CA GLY A 416 6.79 29.56 -25.67
C GLY A 416 6.22 28.74 -26.83
N LEU A 417 5.08 28.07 -26.66
CA LEU A 417 4.39 27.25 -27.67
C LEU A 417 3.86 28.11 -28.84
N ASN A 418 3.38 29.32 -28.57
CA ASN A 418 2.94 30.23 -29.63
C ASN A 418 4.09 30.62 -30.59
N GLY A 419 5.30 30.76 -30.05
CA GLY A 419 6.49 31.18 -30.81
C GLY A 419 6.99 30.14 -31.82
N ILE A 420 6.62 28.87 -31.64
CA ILE A 420 6.96 27.79 -32.57
C ILE A 420 5.88 27.52 -33.63
N ILE A 421 4.80 28.31 -33.65
CA ILE A 421 3.77 28.24 -34.71
C ILE A 421 4.05 29.32 -35.77
N GLU A 422 4.67 28.91 -36.87
CA GLU A 422 5.04 29.77 -37.98
C GLU A 422 3.85 30.08 -38.90
N THR A 423 3.78 31.33 -39.38
CA THR A 423 2.84 31.73 -40.42
C THR A 423 3.49 31.57 -41.79
N LEU A 424 2.90 30.74 -42.64
CA LEU A 424 3.33 30.56 -44.02
C LEU A 424 2.42 31.38 -44.95
N PRO A 425 2.95 32.43 -45.61
CA PRO A 425 2.16 33.27 -46.50
C PRO A 425 1.43 32.42 -47.54
N ARG A 426 0.09 32.57 -47.61
CA ARG A 426 -0.81 31.86 -48.55
C ARG A 426 -0.95 30.34 -48.35
N LEU A 427 -0.20 29.73 -47.43
CA LEU A 427 -0.24 28.28 -47.19
C LEU A 427 -0.85 27.88 -45.83
N GLY A 428 -0.85 28.79 -44.85
CA GLY A 428 -1.48 28.56 -43.54
C GLY A 428 -0.50 28.65 -42.38
N TYR A 429 -0.59 27.72 -41.43
CA TYR A 429 0.27 27.69 -40.24
C TYR A 429 1.01 26.37 -40.12
N LYS A 430 2.19 26.40 -39.49
CA LYS A 430 3.06 25.24 -39.33
C LYS A 430 3.63 25.20 -37.92
N LEU A 431 3.56 24.05 -37.26
CA LEU A 431 4.19 23.83 -35.95
C LEU A 431 5.63 23.34 -36.13
N GLN A 432 6.59 24.15 -35.69
CA GLN A 432 8.03 23.90 -35.80
C GLN A 432 8.55 23.13 -34.57
N ILE A 433 8.20 21.86 -34.51
CA ILE A 433 8.65 20.93 -33.46
C ILE A 433 9.10 19.61 -34.08
N ASP A 434 9.95 18.87 -33.38
CA ASP A 434 10.29 17.51 -33.76
C ASP A 434 9.06 16.59 -33.58
N PRO A 435 8.63 15.83 -34.62
CA PRO A 435 7.55 14.86 -34.48
C PRO A 435 7.74 13.88 -33.32
N ASN A 436 8.99 13.49 -33.00
CA ASN A 436 9.30 12.59 -31.89
C ASN A 436 9.20 13.27 -30.51
N SER A 437 9.00 14.58 -30.47
CA SER A 437 8.82 15.36 -29.24
C SER A 437 7.36 15.74 -28.99
N ILE A 438 6.40 15.12 -29.69
CA ILE A 438 4.97 15.31 -29.51
C ILE A 438 4.33 13.98 -29.09
N ILE A 439 3.51 14.02 -28.06
CA ILE A 439 2.62 12.92 -27.68
C ILE A 439 1.18 13.44 -27.71
N LEU A 440 0.30 12.71 -28.39
CA LEU A 440 -1.14 12.99 -28.40
C LEU A 440 -1.86 11.83 -27.74
N LEU A 441 -2.60 12.12 -26.69
CA LEU A 441 -3.37 11.14 -25.93
C LEU A 441 -4.85 11.34 -26.22
N GLN A 442 -5.55 10.28 -26.60
CA GLN A 442 -6.99 10.31 -26.86
C GLN A 442 -7.72 9.33 -25.95
N ASP A 443 -8.82 9.78 -25.35
CA ASP A 443 -9.75 8.93 -24.62
C ASP A 443 -10.37 7.88 -25.57
N ASP A 444 -10.31 6.61 -25.18
CA ASP A 444 -10.87 5.52 -25.96
C ASP A 444 -12.37 5.27 -25.73
N GLY A 445 -13.01 6.11 -24.91
CA GLY A 445 -14.42 6.05 -24.56
C GLY A 445 -14.74 5.13 -23.39
N PHE A 446 -13.73 4.46 -22.81
CA PHE A 446 -13.84 3.61 -21.64
C PHE A 446 -13.08 4.17 -20.42
N GLY A 447 -12.58 5.41 -20.52
CA GLY A 447 -11.82 6.07 -19.46
C GLY A 447 -10.32 5.80 -19.49
N ASN A 448 -9.81 5.14 -20.54
CA ASN A 448 -8.39 4.91 -20.77
C ASN A 448 -7.84 5.88 -21.83
N LEU A 449 -6.54 6.23 -21.76
CA LEU A 449 -5.89 7.06 -22.76
C LEU A 449 -5.03 6.22 -23.70
N LYS A 450 -5.11 6.51 -24.99
CA LYS A 450 -4.27 5.90 -26.03
C LYS A 450 -3.40 6.94 -26.70
N GLU A 451 -2.12 6.64 -26.84
CA GLU A 451 -1.20 7.45 -27.63
C GLU A 451 -1.51 7.27 -29.13
N LEU A 452 -1.78 8.39 -29.82
CA LEU A 452 -1.97 8.39 -31.25
C LEU A 452 -0.61 8.34 -31.95
N SER A 453 -0.41 7.32 -32.78
CA SER A 453 0.75 7.28 -33.68
C SER A 453 0.66 8.46 -34.65
N SER A 454 1.64 9.37 -34.57
CA SER A 454 1.79 10.43 -35.57
C SER A 454 2.06 9.76 -36.92
N SER A 455 1.13 9.92 -37.86
CA SER A 455 1.26 9.33 -39.19
C SER A 455 2.43 9.98 -39.91
N SER A 456 3.59 9.34 -39.83
CA SER A 456 4.72 9.62 -40.72
C SER A 456 4.39 9.00 -42.09
N LYS A 457 3.78 9.80 -42.97
CA LYS A 457 3.82 9.59 -44.42
C LYS A 457 4.11 10.91 -45.12
#